data_AF-A0A6B2LP64-F1
#
_entry.id   AF-A0A6B2LP64-F1
#
_cell.length_a   1.000
_cell.length_b   1.000
_cell.length_c   1.000
_cell.angle_alpha   90.00
_cell.angle_beta   90.00
_cell.angle_gamma   90.00
#
_symmetry.space_group_name_H-M   'P 1'
#
loop_
_entity.id
_entity.type
_entity.pdbx_description
1 polymer ?
#
loop_
_entity_poly.entity_id
_entity_poly.type
_entity_poly.pdbx_seq_one_letter_code
_entity_poly.pdbx_strand_id
1 'polypeptide(L)'
;MHEHSDPVCKVLHVIGTSIVVVLLAFNPKVLLSLLFSAGVGYSLCEMLSTLPHGFLEFAIVGLTFISLNYLSTGRLHLTVPIAGYTFAWVGHFIFENNRPATFTYPTYSLMGDFRMWFDVLSGRVLL
;
A
#
# COMPACT_ATOMS: atom_id res chain seq x y z
N MET A 1 -10.16 -15.87 3.21
CA MET A 1 -10.44 -14.72 2.33
C MET A 1 -9.98 -15.13 0.94
N HIS A 2 -10.84 -14.97 -0.07
CA HIS A 2 -10.54 -15.24 -1.47
C HIS A 2 -10.01 -13.92 -2.05
N GLU A 3 -8.77 -13.56 -1.69
CA GLU A 3 -8.11 -12.32 -2.11
C GLU A 3 -7.27 -12.60 -3.37
N HIS A 4 -7.24 -11.67 -4.32
CA HIS A 4 -6.43 -11.75 -5.55
C HIS A 4 -6.73 -12.99 -6.42
N SER A 5 -7.99 -13.36 -6.48
CA SER A 5 -8.46 -14.52 -7.23
C SER A 5 -8.95 -14.18 -8.62
N ASP A 6 -9.36 -12.92 -8.82
CA ASP A 6 -9.67 -12.39 -10.13
C ASP A 6 -8.38 -11.86 -10.81
N PRO A 7 -8.11 -12.25 -12.07
CA PRO A 7 -6.91 -11.81 -12.79
C PRO A 7 -6.89 -10.30 -13.03
N VAL A 8 -8.04 -9.65 -13.24
CA VAL A 8 -8.12 -8.20 -13.42
C VAL A 8 -7.79 -7.48 -12.12
N CYS A 9 -8.24 -8.00 -10.97
CA CYS A 9 -7.84 -7.49 -9.66
C CYS A 9 -6.31 -7.50 -9.51
N LYS A 10 -5.64 -8.64 -9.74
CA LYS A 10 -4.17 -8.72 -9.70
C LYS A 10 -3.48 -7.73 -10.63
N VAL A 11 -3.98 -7.59 -11.87
CA VAL A 11 -3.44 -6.64 -12.86
C VAL A 11 -3.54 -5.20 -12.34
N LEU A 12 -4.69 -4.82 -11.76
CA LEU A 12 -4.89 -3.47 -11.22
C LEU A 12 -3.91 -3.17 -10.08
N HIS A 13 -3.70 -4.10 -9.15
CA HIS A 13 -2.68 -3.94 -8.11
C HIS A 13 -1.28 -3.77 -8.72
N VAL A 14 -0.90 -4.58 -9.71
CA VAL A 14 0.40 -4.46 -10.37
C VAL A 14 0.55 -3.12 -11.10
N ILE A 15 -0.49 -2.62 -11.76
CA ILE A 15 -0.49 -1.29 -12.41
C ILE A 15 -0.30 -0.19 -11.35
N GLY A 16 -1.09 -0.22 -10.28
CA GLY A 16 -1.02 0.75 -9.20
C GLY A 16 0.36 0.79 -8.55
N THR A 17 0.91 -0.38 -8.20
CA THR A 17 2.25 -0.51 -7.60
C THR A 17 3.35 -0.06 -8.58
N SER A 18 3.21 -0.33 -9.88
CA SER A 18 4.18 0.15 -10.89
C SER A 18 4.21 1.68 -10.96
N ILE A 19 3.06 2.34 -10.94
CA ILE A 19 2.96 3.80 -10.91
C ILE A 19 3.62 4.34 -9.63
N VAL A 20 3.33 3.73 -8.48
CA VAL A 20 3.96 4.09 -7.20
C VAL A 20 5.49 3.96 -7.28
N VAL A 21 6.01 2.84 -7.76
CA VAL A 21 7.47 2.62 -7.91
C VAL A 21 8.11 3.70 -8.78
N VAL A 22 7.48 4.05 -9.90
CA VAL A 22 7.96 5.13 -10.79
C VAL A 22 7.97 6.47 -10.06
N LEU A 23 6.88 6.84 -9.37
CA LEU A 23 6.79 8.09 -8.60
C LEU A 23 7.86 8.18 -7.50
N LEU A 24 8.13 7.06 -6.82
CA LEU A 24 9.12 6.95 -5.77
C LEU A 24 10.56 7.03 -6.33
N ALA A 25 10.82 6.48 -7.51
CA ALA A 25 12.13 6.55 -8.17
C ALA A 25 12.55 7.99 -8.49
N PHE A 26 11.59 8.85 -8.85
CA PHE A 26 11.86 10.28 -9.11
C PHE A 26 12.00 11.13 -7.84
N ASN A 27 11.55 10.62 -6.68
CA ASN A 27 11.50 11.39 -5.44
C ASN A 27 12.01 10.57 -4.24
N PRO A 28 13.34 10.43 -4.07
CA PRO A 28 13.91 9.57 -3.02
C PRO A 28 13.51 10.00 -1.60
N LYS A 29 13.22 11.28 -1.36
CA LYS A 29 12.70 11.76 -0.07
C LYS A 29 11.30 11.23 0.24
N VAL A 30 10.46 11.10 -0.79
CA VAL A 30 9.11 10.53 -0.67
C VAL A 30 9.22 9.03 -0.38
N LEU A 31 10.14 8.34 -1.06
CA LEU A 31 10.47 6.94 -0.76
C LEU A 31 10.91 6.75 0.69
N LEU A 32 11.85 7.56 1.18
CA LEU A 32 12.28 7.48 2.58
C LEU A 32 11.14 7.73 3.57
N SER A 33 10.26 8.68 3.26
CA SER A 33 9.06 8.95 4.07
C SER A 33 8.11 7.75 4.11
N LEU A 34 7.93 7.07 2.98
CA LEU A 34 7.11 5.84 2.88
C LEU A 34 7.74 4.69 3.65
N LEU A 35 9.05 4.44 3.47
CA LEU A 35 9.77 3.37 4.16
C LEU A 35 9.76 3.56 5.67
N PHE A 36 9.96 4.79 6.15
CA PHE A 36 9.92 5.07 7.59
C PHE A 36 8.50 4.90 8.15
N SER A 37 7.48 5.42 7.45
CA SER A 37 6.08 5.24 7.82
C SER A 37 5.67 3.76 7.86
N ALA A 38 6.06 2.97 6.86
CA ALA A 38 5.85 1.52 6.85
C ALA A 38 6.61 0.82 7.97
N GLY A 39 7.83 1.26 8.30
CA GLY A 39 8.61 0.77 9.43
C GLY A 39 7.94 1.03 10.78
N VAL A 40 7.31 2.19 10.96
CA VAL A 40 6.48 2.50 12.14
C VAL A 40 5.28 1.55 12.21
N GLY A 41 4.55 1.39 11.10
CA GLY A 41 3.42 0.45 11.03
C GLY A 41 3.82 -0.98 11.37
N TYR A 42 4.91 -1.47 10.78
CA TYR A 42 5.45 -2.81 11.05
C TYR A 42 5.83 -3.00 12.52
N SER A 43 6.49 -2.00 13.12
CA SER A 43 6.92 -2.05 14.53
C SER A 43 5.74 -2.04 15.50
N LEU A 44 4.63 -1.40 15.12
CA LEU A 44 3.41 -1.34 15.94
C LEU A 44 2.43 -2.46 15.64
N CYS A 45 2.70 -3.30 14.62
CA CYS A 45 1.72 -4.22 14.10
C CYS A 45 1.29 -5.27 15.14
N GLU A 46 2.21 -5.78 15.97
CA GLU A 46 1.85 -6.74 17.03
C GLU A 46 0.82 -6.15 17.99
N MET A 47 1.06 -4.91 18.44
CA MET A 47 0.16 -4.20 19.35
C MET A 47 -1.19 -3.88 18.66
N LEU A 48 -1.15 -3.35 17.43
CA LEU A 48 -2.33 -2.88 16.72
C LEU A 48 -3.18 -4.03 16.14
N SER A 49 -2.58 -5.20 15.88
CA SER A 49 -3.29 -6.40 15.42
C SER A 49 -4.29 -6.97 16.44
N THR A 50 -4.20 -6.55 17.71
CA THR A 50 -5.18 -6.89 18.75
C THR A 50 -6.51 -6.14 18.60
N LEU A 51 -6.51 -5.05 17.83
CA LEU A 51 -7.71 -4.27 17.55
C LEU A 51 -8.56 -4.97 16.49
N PRO A 52 -9.89 -4.81 16.54
CA PRO A 52 -10.76 -5.47 15.58
C PRO A 52 -10.61 -4.90 14.16
N HIS A 53 -10.09 -3.68 14.01
CA HIS A 53 -10.01 -2.93 12.75
C HIS A 53 -8.66 -2.22 12.64
N GLY A 54 -8.15 -2.06 11.42
CA GLY A 54 -6.85 -1.45 11.12
C GLY A 54 -6.87 0.08 11.05
N PHE A 55 -7.97 0.76 11.38
CA PHE A 55 -8.08 2.21 11.21
C PHE A 55 -7.06 3.01 12.02
N LEU A 56 -6.72 2.55 13.22
CA LEU A 56 -5.72 3.23 14.05
C LEU A 56 -4.32 3.11 13.42
N GLU A 57 -3.95 1.91 12.95
CA GLU A 57 -2.70 1.70 12.21
C GLU A 57 -2.67 2.55 10.93
N PHE A 58 -3.77 2.56 10.18
CA PHE A 58 -3.92 3.36 8.96
C PHE A 58 -3.70 4.85 9.24
N ALA A 59 -4.29 5.37 10.33
CA ALA A 59 -4.14 6.75 10.74
C ALA A 59 -2.69 7.05 11.17
N ILE A 60 -2.07 6.19 11.97
CA ILE A 60 -0.68 6.38 12.43
C ILE A 60 0.28 6.38 11.23
N VAL A 61 0.20 5.37 10.37
CA VAL A 61 1.04 5.23 9.17
C VAL A 61 0.80 6.40 8.22
N GLY A 62 -0.47 6.72 7.94
CA GLY A 62 -0.85 7.82 7.05
C GLY A 62 -0.38 9.19 7.54
N LEU A 63 -0.60 9.51 8.82
CA LEU A 63 -0.15 10.78 9.41
C LEU A 63 1.38 10.86 9.49
N THR A 64 2.04 9.75 9.80
CA THR A 64 3.52 9.67 9.79
C THR A 64 4.05 9.94 8.39
N PHE A 65 3.47 9.31 7.36
CA PHE A 65 3.86 9.53 5.97
C PHE A 65 3.64 10.99 5.56
N ILE A 66 2.46 11.55 5.80
CA ILE A 66 2.11 12.94 5.44
C ILE A 66 3.07 13.93 6.12
N SER A 67 3.33 13.75 7.42
CA SER A 67 4.21 14.63 8.18
C SER A 67 5.65 14.57 7.66
N LEU A 68 6.21 13.37 7.49
CA LEU A 68 7.58 13.20 6.98
C LEU A 68 7.72 13.67 5.53
N ASN A 69 6.71 13.43 4.71
CA ASN A 69 6.69 13.89 3.32
C ASN A 69 6.75 15.41 3.24
N TYR A 70 5.93 16.09 4.03
CA TYR A 70 5.92 17.55 4.11
C TYR A 70 7.25 18.10 4.64
N LEU A 71 7.74 17.55 5.76
CA LEU A 71 8.98 18.02 6.39
C LEU A 71 10.22 17.79 5.51
N SER A 72 10.26 16.71 4.74
CA SER A 72 11.42 16.39 3.90
C SER A 72 11.42 17.10 2.54
N THR A 73 10.25 17.31 1.94
CA THR A 73 10.10 17.83 0.57
C THR A 73 9.54 19.26 0.49
N GLY A 74 8.94 19.77 1.56
CA GLY A 74 8.22 21.05 1.58
C GLY A 74 6.88 21.04 0.84
N ARG A 75 6.42 19.87 0.36
CA ARG A 75 5.18 19.68 -0.40
C ARG A 75 4.49 18.38 0.02
N LEU A 76 3.20 18.26 -0.27
CA LEU A 76 2.43 17.03 -0.04
C LEU A 76 2.34 16.22 -1.33
N HIS A 77 2.93 15.03 -1.34
CA HIS A 77 2.93 14.09 -2.46
C HIS A 77 1.85 13.02 -2.26
N LEU A 78 0.58 13.46 -2.27
CA LEU A 78 -0.56 12.56 -2.11
C LEU A 78 -0.79 11.66 -3.33
N THR A 79 -0.14 11.95 -4.47
CA THR A 79 -0.22 11.12 -5.68
C THR A 79 0.25 9.69 -5.44
N VAL A 80 1.19 9.46 -4.53
CA VAL A 80 1.69 8.12 -4.19
C VAL A 80 0.60 7.25 -3.55
N PRO A 81 0.01 7.61 -2.39
CA PRO A 81 -1.06 6.80 -1.80
C PRO A 81 -2.32 6.77 -2.66
N ILE A 82 -2.66 7.87 -3.36
CA ILE A 82 -3.82 7.91 -4.26
C ILE A 82 -3.65 6.89 -5.38
N ALA A 83 -2.48 6.84 -6.03
CA ALA A 83 -2.24 5.88 -7.10
C ALA A 83 -2.36 4.44 -6.59
N GLY A 84 -1.65 4.08 -5.52
CA GLY A 84 -1.72 2.71 -4.96
C GLY A 84 -3.14 2.29 -4.60
N TYR A 85 -3.84 3.08 -3.76
CA TYR A 85 -5.16 2.70 -3.26
C TYR A 85 -6.24 2.73 -4.33
N THR A 86 -6.21 3.66 -5.29
CA THR A 86 -7.28 3.74 -6.30
C THR A 86 -7.34 2.46 -7.13
N PHE A 87 -6.22 1.97 -7.64
CA PHE A 87 -6.22 0.75 -8.44
C PHE A 87 -6.53 -0.50 -7.62
N ALA A 88 -5.93 -0.63 -6.43
CA ALA A 88 -6.18 -1.75 -5.52
C ALA A 88 -7.66 -1.84 -5.12
N TRP A 89 -8.25 -0.73 -4.67
CA TRP A 89 -9.65 -0.69 -4.24
C TRP A 89 -10.62 -0.92 -5.38
N VAL A 90 -10.32 -0.43 -6.59
CA VAL A 90 -11.12 -0.75 -7.79
C VAL A 90 -11.11 -2.25 -8.05
N GLY A 91 -9.96 -2.92 -7.93
CA GLY A 91 -9.84 -4.37 -8.02
C GLY A 91 -10.75 -5.09 -7.03
N HIS A 92 -10.59 -4.78 -5.75
CA HIS A 92 -11.35 -5.41 -4.67
C HIS A 92 -12.86 -5.15 -4.73
N PHE A 93 -13.28 -3.90 -4.90
CA PHE A 93 -14.69 -3.55 -4.80
C PHE A 93 -15.49 -3.86 -6.06
N ILE A 94 -14.91 -3.72 -7.25
CA ILE A 94 -15.65 -3.91 -8.51
C ILE A 94 -15.52 -5.34 -9.02
N PHE A 95 -14.32 -5.92 -8.99
CA PHE A 95 -14.08 -7.24 -9.58
C PHE A 95 -14.25 -8.36 -8.56
N GLU A 96 -13.63 -8.24 -7.38
CA GLU A 96 -13.73 -9.30 -6.36
C GLU A 96 -14.95 -9.15 -5.44
N ASN A 97 -15.60 -7.99 -5.45
CA ASN A 97 -16.71 -7.63 -4.56
C ASN A 97 -16.40 -7.93 -3.08
N ASN A 98 -15.15 -7.73 -2.67
CA ASN A 98 -14.67 -7.98 -1.32
C ASN A 98 -14.17 -6.69 -0.65
N ARG A 99 -13.90 -6.77 0.65
CA ARG A 99 -13.28 -5.66 1.40
C ARG A 99 -11.76 -5.88 1.42
N PRO A 100 -10.95 -4.90 0.98
CA PRO A 100 -9.50 -4.99 1.03
C PRO A 100 -8.95 -5.30 2.43
N ALA A 101 -7.91 -6.13 2.53
CA ALA A 101 -7.19 -6.36 3.78
C ALA A 101 -6.61 -5.08 4.40
N THR A 102 -6.46 -3.98 3.63
CA THR A 102 -6.03 -2.67 4.13
C THR A 102 -6.86 -2.20 5.33
N PHE A 103 -8.15 -2.54 5.41
CA PHE A 103 -9.00 -2.14 6.53
C PHE A 103 -8.77 -2.92 7.82
N THR A 104 -8.04 -4.03 7.75
CA THR A 104 -7.68 -4.86 8.90
C THR A 104 -6.19 -4.76 9.22
N TYR A 105 -5.33 -4.84 8.21
CA TYR A 105 -3.87 -4.80 8.34
C TYR A 105 -3.24 -3.86 7.29
N PRO A 106 -3.29 -2.53 7.48
CA PRO A 106 -2.79 -1.55 6.52
C PRO A 106 -1.35 -1.77 6.04
N THR A 107 -0.40 -1.97 6.97
CA THR A 107 1.02 -2.10 6.62
C THR A 107 1.26 -3.42 5.88
N TYR A 108 0.69 -4.52 6.35
CA TYR A 108 0.82 -5.81 5.67
C TYR A 108 0.15 -5.82 4.31
N SER A 109 -1.00 -5.17 4.15
CA SER A 109 -1.67 -5.01 2.86
C SER A 109 -0.77 -4.26 1.87
N LEU A 110 -0.17 -3.14 2.27
CA LEU A 110 0.77 -2.40 1.43
C LEU A 110 2.02 -3.24 1.07
N MET A 111 2.59 -3.97 2.05
CA MET A 111 3.72 -4.88 1.80
C MET A 111 3.33 -6.02 0.85
N GLY A 112 2.09 -6.51 0.94
CA GLY A 112 1.51 -7.51 0.06
C GLY A 112 1.47 -7.05 -1.39
N ASP A 113 1.10 -5.79 -1.65
CA ASP A 113 1.10 -5.21 -2.99
C ASP A 113 2.50 -5.17 -3.62
N PHE A 114 3.51 -4.73 -2.86
CA PHE A 114 4.90 -4.74 -3.34
C PHE A 114 5.45 -6.15 -3.54
N ARG A 115 5.07 -7.09 -2.66
CA ARG A 115 5.46 -8.50 -2.80
C ARG A 115 4.85 -9.12 -4.03
N MET A 116 3.54 -8.96 -4.26
CA MET A 116 2.86 -9.47 -5.44
C MET A 116 3.45 -8.86 -6.72
N TRP A 117 3.70 -7.56 -6.72
CA TRP A 117 4.36 -6.88 -7.84
C TRP A 117 5.73 -7.50 -8.14
N PHE A 118 6.56 -7.74 -7.12
CA PHE A 118 7.86 -8.40 -7.28
C PHE A 118 7.75 -9.86 -7.74
N ASP A 119 6.77 -10.61 -7.21
CA ASP A 119 6.53 -12.01 -7.59
C ASP A 119 6.09 -12.12 -9.06
N VAL A 120 5.30 -11.16 -9.57
CA VAL A 120 4.94 -11.08 -10.99
C VAL A 120 6.16 -10.74 -11.86
N LEU A 121 6.97 -9.75 -11.47
CA LEU A 121 8.18 -9.38 -12.22
C LEU A 121 9.23 -10.48 -12.24
N SER A 122 9.34 -11.25 -11.16
CA SER A 122 10.26 -12.39 -11.06
C SER A 122 9.71 -13.67 -11.70
N GLY A 123 8.52 -13.63 -12.30
CA GLY A 123 7.88 -14.78 -12.97
C GLY A 123 7.40 -15.87 -12.02
N ARG A 124 7.29 -15.60 -10.72
CA ARG A 124 6.79 -16.54 -9.69
C ARG A 124 5.27 -16.64 -9.69
N VAL A 125 4.59 -15.56 -10.07
CA VAL A 125 3.13 -15.47 -10.17
C VAL A 125 2.75 -14.99 -11.56
N LEU A 126 1.76 -15.66 -12.16
CA LEU A 126 1.16 -15.23 -13.42
C LEU A 126 -0.09 -14.38 -13.14
N LEU A 127 -0.29 -13.36 -13.96
CA LEU A 127 -1.48 -12.51 -13.96
C LEU A 127 -2.66 -13.23 -14.59
#